data_AF-A0A2L2Z659-F1
#
_entry.id   AF-A0A2L2Z659-F1
#
_cell.length_a   1.000
_cell.length_b   1.000
_cell.length_c   1.000
_cell.angle_alpha   90.00
_cell.angle_beta   90.00
_cell.angle_gamma   90.00
#
_symmetry.space_group_name_H-M   'P 1'
#
loop_
_entity.id
_entity.type
_entity.pdbx_description
1 polymer ?
#
loop_
_entity_poly.entity_id
_entity_poly.type
_entity_poly.pdbx_seq_one_letter_code
_entity_poly.pdbx_strand_id
1 'polypeptide(L)' 'YGRDVEEAHNRACMYAGIPVCGADAEVMPAQWEAQVGPSEGVAIGYALWMYKFILLQVTEDFGVVVTFDP' A
#
# COMPACT_ATOMS: atom_id res chain seq x y z
N TYR A 1 -5.07 -2.72 13.91
CA TYR A 1 -4.45 -4.03 13.64
C TYR A 1 -3.66 -3.94 12.34
N GLY A 2 -2.57 -4.68 12.16
CA GLY A 2 -1.85 -4.70 10.87
C GLY A 2 -0.84 -3.56 10.63
N ARG A 3 -0.40 -2.85 11.68
CA ARG A 3 0.61 -1.79 11.55
C ARG A 3 1.93 -2.32 11.00
N ASP A 4 2.35 -3.52 11.39
CA ASP A 4 3.60 -4.11 10.91
C ASP A 4 3.58 -4.37 9.40
N VAL A 5 2.40 -4.74 8.87
CA VAL A 5 2.16 -4.93 7.43
C VAL A 5 2.21 -3.59 6.71
N GLU A 6 1.50 -2.56 7.21
CA GLU A 6 1.50 -1.22 6.62
C GLU A 6 2.91 -0.63 6.59
N GLU A 7 3.64 -0.64 7.71
CA GLU A 7 4.98 -0.07 7.75
C GLU A 7 5.97 -0.81 6.84
N ALA A 8 5.87 -2.15 6.76
CA ALA A 8 6.69 -2.95 5.84
C ALA A 8 6.35 -2.62 4.38
N HIS A 9 5.07 -2.52 4.05
CA HIS A 9 4.59 -2.15 2.72
C HIS A 9 5.03 -0.76 2.30
N ASN A 10 4.91 0.21 3.20
CA ASN A 10 5.27 1.60 2.95
C ASN A 10 6.79 1.73 2.69
N ARG A 11 7.62 1.09 3.52
CA ARG A 11 9.08 1.02 3.31
C ARG A 11 9.45 0.32 1.99
N ALA A 12 8.78 -0.78 1.65
CA ALA A 12 9.03 -1.49 0.40
C ALA A 12 8.66 -0.65 -0.83
N CYS A 13 7.54 0.09 -0.78
CA CYS A 13 7.12 1.00 -1.83
C CYS A 13 8.10 2.17 -2.01
N MET A 14 8.56 2.78 -0.92
CA MET A 14 9.58 3.84 -0.97
C MET A 14 10.89 3.32 -1.56
N TYR A 15 11.32 2.12 -1.17
CA TYR A 15 12.52 1.49 -1.74
C TYR A 15 12.39 1.20 -3.24
N ALA A 16 11.19 0.80 -3.69
CA ALA A 16 10.87 0.59 -5.10
C ALA A 16 10.71 1.89 -5.92
N GLY A 17 10.80 3.06 -5.28
CA GLY A 17 10.62 4.36 -5.93
C GLY A 17 9.17 4.73 -6.23
N ILE A 18 8.20 4.07 -5.58
CA ILE A 18 6.78 4.45 -5.66
C ILE A 18 6.59 5.73 -4.83
N PRO A 19 5.94 6.77 -5.38
CA PRO A 19 5.76 8.05 -4.70
C PRO A 19 4.63 7.95 -3.66
N VAL A 20 4.85 7.22 -2.57
CA VAL A 20 3.92 7.16 -1.43
C VAL A 20 4.03 8.47 -0.64
N CYS A 21 2.90 9.14 -0.38
CA CYS A 21 2.86 10.43 0.30
C CYS A 21 2.17 10.41 1.67
N GLY A 22 1.50 9.32 2.02
CA GLY A 22 0.90 9.14 3.33
C GLY A 22 0.28 7.76 3.50
N ALA A 23 0.02 7.41 4.76
CA ALA A 23 -0.75 6.24 5.15
C ALA A 23 -1.39 6.47 6.52
N ASP A 24 -2.61 5.97 6.70
CA ASP A 24 -3.39 6.15 7.91
C ASP A 24 -4.33 4.96 8.17
N ALA A 25 -4.66 4.78 9.45
CA ALA A 25 -5.59 3.74 9.87
C ALA A 25 -7.02 4.27 9.78
N GLU A 26 -7.88 3.52 9.12
CA GLU A 26 -9.24 3.93 8.79
C GLU A 26 -10.25 3.64 9.91
N VAL A 27 -11.50 4.06 9.67
CA VAL A 27 -12.60 3.95 10.64
C VAL A 27 -12.86 2.49 11.05
N MET A 28 -12.82 1.54 10.09
CA MET A 28 -13.04 0.13 10.41
C MET A 28 -11.77 -0.51 10.99
N PRO A 29 -11.90 -1.35 12.03
CA PRO A 29 -10.76 -2.10 12.54
C PRO A 29 -10.11 -2.96 11.43
N ALA A 30 -8.78 -2.83 11.31
CA ALA A 30 -7.96 -3.49 10.28
C ALA A 30 -8.10 -2.94 8.84
N GLN A 31 -8.84 -1.84 8.66
CA GLN A 31 -8.83 -1.06 7.42
C GLN A 31 -7.71 -0.02 7.46
N TRP A 32 -7.06 0.19 6.32
CA TRP A 32 -5.97 1.15 6.14
C TRP A 32 -6.13 1.88 4.82
N GLU A 33 -5.77 3.16 4.82
CA GLU A 33 -5.64 3.99 3.63
C GLU A 33 -4.17 4.37 3.42
N ALA A 34 -3.81 4.54 2.14
CA ALA A 34 -2.53 5.13 1.78
C ALA A 34 -2.63 5.89 0.46
N GLN A 35 -1.85 6.96 0.37
CA GLN A 35 -1.88 7.87 -0.75
C GLN A 35 -0.62 7.72 -1.61
N VAL A 36 -0.81 7.61 -2.92
CA VAL A 36 0.27 7.54 -3.92
C VAL A 36 0.18 8.77 -4.81
N GLY A 37 1.25 9.56 -4.86
CA GLY A 37 1.37 10.75 -5.70
C GLY A 37 2.16 11.88 -5.03
N PRO A 38 2.32 13.02 -5.70
CA PRO A 38 1.81 13.33 -7.04
C PRO A 38 2.53 12.56 -8.15
N SER A 39 1.80 12.21 -9.22
CA SER A 39 2.34 11.56 -10.42
C SER A 39 1.59 12.04 -11.66
N GLU A 40 2.29 12.21 -12.77
CA GLU A 40 1.73 12.81 -13.97
C GLU A 40 1.17 11.76 -14.95
N GLY A 41 -0.03 12.02 -15.47
CA GLY A 41 -0.63 11.23 -16.55
C GLY A 41 -0.73 9.73 -16.21
N VAL A 42 -0.20 8.88 -17.09
CA VAL A 42 -0.25 7.42 -16.95
C VAL A 42 0.61 6.88 -15.80
N ALA A 43 1.58 7.66 -15.31
CA ALA A 43 2.51 7.21 -14.26
C ALA A 43 1.79 6.84 -12.96
N ILE A 44 0.69 7.52 -12.63
CA ILE A 44 -0.11 7.20 -11.44
C ILE A 44 -0.70 5.78 -11.51
N GLY A 45 -1.10 5.33 -12.70
CA GLY A 45 -1.62 3.99 -12.93
C GLY A 45 -0.56 2.94 -12.67
N TYR A 46 0.64 3.12 -13.22
CA TYR A 46 1.76 2.21 -12.99
C TYR A 46 2.17 2.15 -11.52
N ALA A 47 2.26 3.31 -10.86
CA ALA A 47 2.57 3.40 -9.44
C ALA A 47 1.53 2.67 -8.58
N LEU A 48 0.24 2.89 -8.82
CA LEU A 48 -0.85 2.23 -8.09
C LEU A 48 -0.89 0.72 -8.30
N TRP A 49 -0.63 0.23 -9.52
CA TRP A 49 -0.57 -1.20 -9.80
C TRP A 49 0.59 -1.87 -9.07
N MET A 50 1.78 -1.25 -9.11
CA MET A 50 2.94 -1.76 -8.38
C MET A 50 2.75 -1.67 -6.86
N TYR A 51 2.10 -0.61 -6.38
CA TYR A 51 1.76 -0.43 -4.97
C TYR A 51 0.90 -1.60 -4.47
N LYS A 52 -0.16 -1.97 -5.22
CA LYS A 52 -1.02 -3.11 -4.90
C LYS A 52 -0.28 -4.44 -4.97
N PHE A 53 0.60 -4.62 -5.96
CA PHE A 53 1.39 -5.83 -6.08
C PHE A 53 2.30 -6.04 -4.86
N ILE A 54 3.03 -5.00 -4.45
CA ILE A 54 3.90 -5.08 -3.26
C ILE A 54 3.06 -5.34 -1.99
N LEU A 55 1.85 -4.76 -1.89
CA LEU A 55 0.96 -5.02 -0.75
C LEU A 55 0.64 -6.50 -0.64
N LEU A 56 0.26 -7.13 -1.75
CA LEU A 56 -0.05 -8.57 -1.79
C LEU A 56 1.14 -9.43 -1.36
N GLN A 57 2.35 -9.08 -1.83
CA GLN A 57 3.58 -9.79 -1.46
C GLN A 57 3.92 -9.64 0.02
N VAL A 58 3.84 -8.42 0.55
CA VAL A 58 4.07 -8.19 1.99
C VAL A 58 3.01 -8.93 2.81
N THR A 59 1.73 -8.89 2.43
CA THR A 59 0.69 -9.61 3.16
C THR A 59 0.90 -11.13 3.15
N GLU A 60 1.47 -11.68 2.06
CA GLU A 60 1.85 -13.09 1.96
C GLU A 60 2.93 -13.47 3.00
N ASP A 61 3.98 -12.66 3.15
CA ASP A 61 5.04 -12.87 4.16
C ASP A 61 4.51 -12.85 5.59
N PHE A 62 3.50 -12.02 5.86
CA PHE A 62 2.85 -11.92 7.16
C PHE A 62 1.73 -12.96 7.37
N GLY A 63 1.42 -13.78 6.35
CA GLY A 63 0.37 -14.80 6.43
C GLY A 63 -1.04 -14.23 6.60
N VAL A 64 -1.29 -13.03 6.08
CA VAL A 64 -2.60 -12.34 6.14
C VAL A 64 -3.18 -12.15 4.75
N VAL A 65 -4.51 -11.98 4.67
CA VAL A 65 -5.21 -11.71 3.40
C VAL A 65 -5.63 -10.26 3.37
N VAL A 66 -5.44 -9.61 2.22
CA VAL A 66 -5.96 -8.27 1.93
C VAL A 66 -7.11 -8.37 0.92
N THR A 67 -8.10 -7.50 1.07
CA THR A 67 -9.21 -7.33 0.13
C THR A 67 -9.30 -5.89 -0.33
N PHE A 68 -9.71 -5.69 -1.58
CA PHE A 68 -10.04 -4.37 -2.15
C PHE A 68 -11.54 -4.25 -2.47
N ASP A 69 -12.35 -5.13 -1.88
CA ASP A 69 -13.81 -5.07 -1.95
C ASP A 69 -14.32 -3.78 -1.26
N PRO A 70 -15.30 -3.07 -1.87
CA PRO A 70 -15.78 -1.78 -1.37
C PRO A 70 -16.66 -1.87 -0.11
#